data_AF-A0A1Y2C331-F1
#
_entry.id   AF-A0A1Y2C331-F1
#
_cell.length_a   1.000
_cell.length_b   1.000
_cell.length_c   1.000
_cell.angle_alpha   90.00
_cell.angle_beta   90.00
_cell.angle_gamma   90.00
#
_symmetry.space_group_name_H-M   'P 1'
#
loop_
_entity.id
_entity.type
_entity.pdbx_description
1 polymer ?
#
loop_
_entity_poly.entity_id
_entity_poly.type
_entity_poly.pdbx_seq_one_letter_code
_entity_poly.pdbx_strand_id
1 'polypeptide(L)'
;MKQEEAGRVVWMEYFNANGRDACMFKDYKVLREMLIRTSGIPHRLRGGFWLLCSGSWHVRPEPQYYVNLVKNHVGIPSPFMEEIEKDVRRSLPEHPAYQSKIGIDALRRVLTRIRGEILRSDTHKR
;
A
#
# COMPACT_ATOMS: atom_id res chain seq x y z
N MET A 1 8.39 20.41 9.53
CA MET A 1 7.11 20.94 8.98
C MET A 1 7.30 21.88 7.80
N LYS A 2 8.10 22.96 7.88
CA LYS A 2 8.27 23.92 6.75
C LYS A 2 8.76 23.30 5.43
N GLN A 3 9.70 22.35 5.49
CA GLN A 3 10.27 21.71 4.29
C GLN A 3 9.33 20.71 3.62
N GLU A 4 8.49 20.01 4.39
CA GLU A 4 7.48 19.10 3.85
C GLU A 4 6.37 19.87 3.14
N GLU A 5 5.94 21.00 3.71
CA GLU A 5 4.96 21.87 3.09
C GLU A 5 5.49 22.53 1.81
N ALA A 6 6.74 22.99 1.81
CA ALA A 6 7.40 23.48 0.61
C ALA A 6 7.51 22.39 -0.48
N GLY A 7 7.87 21.16 -0.10
CA GLY A 7 7.88 20.02 -1.01
C GLY A 7 6.49 19.74 -1.59
N ARG A 8 5.44 19.82 -0.77
CA ARG A 8 4.05 19.62 -1.22
C ARG A 8 3.66 20.58 -2.33
N VAL A 9 4.00 21.86 -2.21
CA VAL A 9 3.68 22.86 -3.25
C VAL A 9 4.32 22.50 -4.58
N VAL A 10 5.63 22.18 -4.57
CA VAL A 10 6.39 21.79 -5.77
C VAL A 10 5.79 20.55 -6.44
N TRP A 11 5.39 19.54 -5.66
CA TRP A 11 4.73 18.34 -6.18
C TRP A 11 3.34 18.65 -6.77
N MET A 12 2.58 19.55 -6.15
CA MET A 12 1.25 19.94 -6.65
C MET A 12 1.34 20.72 -7.97
N GLU A 13 2.31 21.61 -8.12
CA GLU A 13 2.58 22.31 -9.38
C GLU A 13 2.93 21.32 -10.50
N TYR A 14 3.82 20.36 -10.21
CA TYR A 14 4.17 19.31 -11.16
C TYR A 14 2.96 18.48 -11.60
N PHE A 15 2.12 18.08 -10.66
CA PHE A 15 0.91 17.31 -10.93
C PHE A 15 -0.14 18.11 -11.70
N ASN A 16 -0.25 19.42 -11.46
CA ASN A 16 -1.18 20.27 -12.22
C ASN A 16 -0.70 20.44 -13.67
N ALA A 17 0.61 20.45 -13.93
CA ALA A 17 1.18 20.56 -15.27
C ALA A 17 1.20 19.23 -16.04
N ASN A 18 1.46 18.10 -15.37
CA ASN A 18 1.71 16.81 -16.01
C ASN A 18 0.57 15.80 -15.88
N GLY A 19 -0.43 16.09 -15.05
CA GLY A 19 -1.46 15.14 -14.65
C GLY A 19 -1.09 14.39 -13.37
N ARG A 20 -2.09 13.75 -12.76
CA ARG A 20 -1.97 12.96 -11.51
C ARG A 20 -2.06 11.45 -11.75
N ASP A 21 -2.24 11.05 -12.99
CA ASP A 21 -2.36 9.66 -13.42
C ASP A 21 -1.03 9.17 -14.01
N ALA A 22 -1.06 8.05 -14.74
CA ALA A 22 0.13 7.47 -15.38
C ALA A 22 0.89 8.47 -16.26
N CYS A 23 0.26 9.54 -16.74
CA CYS A 23 0.88 10.58 -17.53
C CYS A 23 1.88 11.43 -16.72
N MET A 24 1.95 11.28 -15.40
CA MET A 24 2.96 11.97 -14.58
C MET A 24 4.39 11.44 -14.83
N PHE A 25 4.57 10.25 -15.41
CA PHE A 25 5.90 9.68 -15.68
C PHE A 25 6.41 10.03 -17.10
N LYS A 26 6.48 11.32 -17.45
CA LYS A 26 7.00 11.75 -18.76
C LYS A 26 8.52 11.80 -18.81
N ASP A 27 9.10 12.43 -17.79
CA ASP A 27 10.54 12.66 -17.70
C ASP A 27 11.06 12.15 -16.34
N TYR A 28 11.75 11.01 -16.39
CA TYR A 28 12.36 10.38 -15.22
C TYR A 28 13.47 11.24 -14.60
N LYS A 29 14.13 12.11 -15.37
CA LYS A 29 15.18 13.00 -14.88
C LYS A 29 14.56 14.07 -13.98
N VAL A 30 13.51 14.73 -14.45
CA VAL A 30 12.77 15.73 -13.66
C VAL A 30 12.20 15.12 -12.38
N LEU A 31 11.61 13.92 -12.48
CA LEU A 31 11.06 13.23 -11.31
C LEU A 31 12.14 12.88 -10.28
N ARG A 32 13.31 12.40 -10.74
CA ARG A 32 14.46 12.12 -9.86
C ARG A 32 14.97 13.38 -9.18
N GLU A 33 15.13 14.47 -9.93
CA GLU A 33 15.55 15.76 -9.37
C GLU A 33 14.54 16.28 -8.34
N MET A 34 13.24 16.14 -8.58
CA MET A 34 12.20 16.48 -7.62
C MET A 34 12.30 15.65 -6.34
N LEU A 35 12.50 14.33 -6.45
CA LEU A 35 12.68 13.45 -5.29
C LEU A 35 13.89 13.89 -4.45
N ILE A 36 15.00 14.25 -5.09
CA ILE A 36 16.20 14.73 -4.40
C ILE A 36 15.91 16.08 -3.72
N ARG A 37 15.34 17.05 -4.45
CA ARG A 37 15.05 18.41 -3.96
C ARG A 37 14.06 18.43 -2.79
N THR A 38 13.09 17.52 -2.80
CA THR A 38 12.02 17.46 -1.79
C THR A 38 12.30 16.46 -0.67
N SER A 39 13.46 15.80 -0.68
CA SER A 39 13.82 14.73 0.26
C SER A 39 12.80 13.58 0.26
N GLY A 40 12.34 13.23 -0.94
CA GLY A 40 11.35 12.19 -1.20
C GLY A 40 9.93 12.71 -1.38
N ILE A 41 8.96 11.79 -1.38
CA ILE A 41 7.55 12.12 -1.61
C ILE A 41 6.92 12.60 -0.29
N PRO A 42 6.23 13.76 -0.27
CA PRO A 42 5.50 14.25 0.91
C PRO A 42 4.51 13.20 1.43
N HIS A 43 4.36 13.08 2.76
CA HIS A 43 3.62 11.97 3.38
C HIS A 43 2.20 11.80 2.82
N ARG A 44 1.49 12.92 2.65
CA ARG A 44 0.10 12.95 2.14
C ARG A 44 -0.04 12.51 0.69
N LEU A 45 1.02 12.57 -0.11
CA LEU A 45 0.99 12.22 -1.54
C LEU A 45 1.42 10.77 -1.80
N ARG A 46 2.11 10.13 -0.84
CA ARG A 46 2.61 8.75 -0.98
C ARG A 46 1.53 7.75 -1.33
N GLY A 47 0.34 7.89 -0.73
CA GLY A 47 -0.78 6.96 -0.98
C GLY A 47 -1.15 6.85 -2.46
N GLY A 48 -1.44 7.99 -3.10
CA GLY A 48 -1.77 8.01 -4.53
C GLY A 48 -0.57 7.66 -5.42
N PHE A 49 0.61 8.17 -5.08
CA PHE A 49 1.83 7.91 -5.85
C PHE A 49 2.17 6.41 -5.88
N TRP A 50 2.19 5.74 -4.71
CA TRP A 50 2.47 4.31 -4.61
C TRP A 50 1.39 3.45 -5.25
N LEU A 51 0.12 3.85 -5.15
CA LEU A 51 -0.99 3.17 -5.81
C LEU A 51 -0.83 3.14 -7.33
N LEU A 52 -0.29 4.22 -7.90
CA LEU A 52 0.01 4.29 -9.33
C LEU A 52 1.27 3.47 -9.68
N CYS A 53 2.35 3.59 -8.90
CA CYS A 53 3.58 2.82 -9.12
C CYS A 53 3.38 1.31 -9.03
N SER A 54 2.52 0.82 -8.14
CA SER A 54 2.23 -0.62 -8.02
C SER A 54 1.34 -1.15 -9.14
N GLY A 55 0.82 -0.29 -10.01
CA GLY A 55 -0.16 -0.64 -11.04
C GLY A 55 -1.56 -0.93 -10.49
N SER A 56 -1.74 -0.86 -9.17
CA SER A 56 -3.03 -1.13 -8.50
C SER A 56 -4.12 -0.13 -8.91
N TRP A 57 -3.74 1.08 -9.35
CA TRP A 57 -4.65 2.07 -9.95
C TRP A 57 -5.43 1.54 -11.16
N HIS A 58 -4.85 0.63 -11.93
CA HIS A 58 -5.48 0.06 -13.13
C HIS A 58 -6.43 -1.09 -12.81
N VAL A 59 -6.34 -1.65 -11.60
CA VAL A 59 -7.23 -2.74 -11.18
C VAL A 59 -8.59 -2.13 -10.83
N ARG A 60 -9.63 -2.59 -11.50
CA ARG A 60 -11.03 -2.20 -11.22
C ARG A 60 -11.77 -3.39 -10.60
N PRO A 61 -11.55 -3.68 -9.31
CA PRO A 61 -12.26 -4.75 -8.66
C PRO A 61 -13.75 -4.40 -8.56
N GLU A 62 -14.59 -5.44 -8.50
CA GLU A 62 -16.01 -5.32 -8.16
C GLU A 62 -16.16 -4.58 -6.83
N PRO A 63 -17.19 -3.71 -6.67
CA PRO A 63 -17.51 -3.13 -5.37
C PRO A 63 -17.56 -4.25 -4.31
N GLN A 64 -17.08 -4.03 -3.10
CA GLN A 64 -17.07 -5.08 -2.07
C GLN A 64 -16.08 -6.25 -2.26
N TYR A 65 -15.28 -6.29 -3.34
CA TYR A 65 -14.27 -7.33 -3.58
C TYR A 65 -13.46 -7.64 -2.31
N TYR A 66 -12.75 -6.65 -1.76
CA TYR A 66 -11.93 -6.83 -0.55
C TYR A 66 -12.73 -7.31 0.67
N VAL A 67 -13.97 -6.87 0.84
CA VAL A 67 -14.78 -7.27 2.01
C VAL A 67 -15.21 -8.73 1.88
N ASN A 68 -15.67 -9.15 0.70
CA ASN A 68 -16.02 -10.54 0.40
C ASN A 68 -14.78 -11.43 0.54
N LEU A 69 -13.66 -10.92 0.07
CA LEU A 69 -12.35 -11.56 0.13
C LEU A 69 -11.90 -11.84 1.57
N VAL A 70 -12.02 -10.86 2.46
CA VAL A 70 -11.73 -11.02 3.89
C VAL A 70 -12.72 -12.00 4.52
N LYS A 71 -14.03 -11.84 4.30
CA LYS A 71 -15.07 -12.73 4.85
C LYS A 71 -14.79 -14.21 4.53
N ASN A 72 -14.37 -14.50 3.31
CA ASN A 72 -14.09 -15.86 2.86
C ASN A 72 -12.87 -16.51 3.52
N HIS A 73 -12.01 -15.75 4.20
CA HIS A 73 -10.80 -16.27 4.86
C HIS A 73 -10.84 -16.12 6.38
N VAL A 74 -11.84 -15.41 6.92
CA VAL A 74 -12.03 -15.29 8.36
C VAL A 74 -12.48 -16.64 8.94
N GLY A 75 -11.79 -17.11 9.96
CA GLY A 75 -12.17 -18.32 10.70
C GLY A 75 -11.76 -19.64 10.04
N ILE A 76 -11.07 -19.62 8.89
CA ILE A 76 -10.50 -20.83 8.29
C ILE A 76 -9.21 -21.17 9.03
N PRO A 77 -9.14 -22.29 9.78
CA PRO A 77 -7.91 -22.72 10.42
C PRO A 77 -6.90 -23.08 9.33
N SER A 78 -5.74 -22.45 9.39
CA SER A 78 -4.66 -22.66 8.45
C SER A 78 -3.35 -22.73 9.24
N PRO A 79 -2.39 -23.60 8.86
CA PRO A 79 -1.07 -23.64 9.49
C PRO A 79 -0.39 -22.27 9.51
N PHE A 80 -0.68 -21.43 8.52
CA PHE A 80 -0.14 -20.08 8.39
C PHE A 80 -0.76 -19.07 9.36
N MET A 81 -1.92 -19.36 9.95
CA MET A 81 -2.58 -18.44 10.88
C MET A 81 -1.76 -18.28 12.16
N GLU A 82 -1.21 -19.37 12.69
CA GLU A 82 -0.34 -19.32 13.87
C GLU A 82 0.96 -18.57 13.60
N GLU A 83 1.54 -18.73 12.41
CA GLU A 83 2.74 -18.00 11.99
C GLU A 83 2.44 -16.50 11.88
N ILE A 84 1.32 -16.13 11.24
CA ILE A 84 0.88 -14.73 11.14
C ILE A 84 0.66 -14.12 12.52
N GLU A 85 0.01 -14.82 13.46
CA GLU A 85 -0.18 -14.30 14.83
C GLU A 85 1.14 -14.04 15.55
N LYS A 86 2.13 -14.92 15.37
CA LYS A 86 3.46 -14.75 15.97
C LYS A 86 4.16 -13.54 15.35
N ASP A 87 4.12 -13.39 14.02
CA ASP A 87 4.81 -12.33 13.30
C ASP A 87 4.16 -10.95 13.47
N VAL A 88 2.83 -10.87 13.54
CA VAL A 88 2.12 -9.60 13.72
C VAL A 88 2.46 -8.95 15.06
N ARG A 89 2.64 -9.74 16.13
CA ARG A 89 2.97 -9.21 17.47
C ARG A 89 4.40 -8.67 17.60
N ARG A 90 5.30 -9.12 16.73
CA ARG A 90 6.71 -8.68 16.65
C ARG A 90 6.96 -7.66 15.54
N SER A 91 5.97 -7.38 14.70
CA SER A 91 6.10 -6.46 13.58
C SER A 91 6.02 -5.00 14.06
N LEU A 92 7.13 -4.27 13.90
CA LEU A 92 7.22 -2.80 14.09
C LEU A 92 6.72 -2.31 15.47
N PRO A 93 7.29 -2.80 16.59
CA PRO A 93 6.85 -2.43 17.94
C PRO A 93 6.93 -0.93 18.23
N GLU A 94 7.88 -0.24 17.58
CA GLU A 94 8.13 1.20 17.75
C GLU A 94 7.14 2.09 17.00
N HIS A 95 6.35 1.56 16.07
CA HIS A 95 5.51 2.38 15.19
C HIS A 95 4.08 2.53 15.74
N PRO A 96 3.57 3.76 15.98
CA PRO A 96 2.28 3.98 16.66
C PRO A 96 1.07 3.26 16.05
N ALA A 97 1.03 3.13 14.72
CA ALA A 97 -0.04 2.41 14.03
C ALA A 97 -0.17 0.94 14.46
N TYR A 98 0.93 0.28 14.85
CA TYR A 98 0.99 -1.13 15.22
C TYR A 98 0.90 -1.36 16.74
N GLN A 99 0.79 -0.29 17.53
CA GLN A 99 0.56 -0.39 18.98
C GLN A 99 -0.94 -0.45 19.32
N SER A 100 -1.80 -0.13 18.35
CA SER A 100 -3.25 -0.20 18.50
C SER A 100 -3.80 -1.54 18.02
N LYS A 101 -4.85 -2.03 18.69
CA LYS A 101 -5.60 -3.22 18.24
C LYS A 101 -6.12 -3.07 16.81
N ILE A 102 -6.55 -1.86 16.43
CA ILE A 102 -7.08 -1.56 15.08
C ILE A 102 -6.03 -1.83 14.00
N GLY A 103 -4.79 -1.34 14.19
CA GLY A 103 -3.73 -1.50 13.20
C GLY A 103 -3.18 -2.92 13.13
N ILE A 104 -3.05 -3.59 14.28
CA ILE A 104 -2.70 -5.01 14.37
C ILE A 104 -3.76 -5.87 13.66
N ASP A 105 -5.04 -5.61 13.90
CA ASP A 105 -6.14 -6.31 13.24
C ASP A 105 -6.16 -6.03 11.73
N ALA A 106 -5.79 -4.82 11.29
CA ALA A 106 -5.66 -4.50 9.88
C ALA A 106 -4.52 -5.28 9.20
N LEU A 107 -3.33 -5.34 9.83
CA LEU A 107 -2.19 -6.09 9.32
C LEU A 107 -2.53 -7.58 9.19
N ARG A 108 -3.17 -8.14 10.23
CA ARG A 108 -3.63 -9.53 10.22
C ARG A 108 -4.54 -9.82 9.02
N ARG A 109 -5.58 -9.02 8.80
CA ARG A 109 -6.52 -9.22 7.68
C ARG A 109 -5.82 -9.24 6.33
N VAL A 110 -4.86 -8.35 6.11
CA VAL A 110 -4.10 -8.28 4.86
C VAL A 110 -3.21 -9.50 4.67
N LEU A 111 -2.46 -9.91 5.69
CA LEU A 111 -1.55 -11.06 5.62
C LEU A 111 -2.29 -12.39 5.43
N THR A 112 -3.37 -12.60 6.17
CA THR A 112 -4.23 -13.78 6.01
C THR A 112 -4.75 -13.88 4.59
N ARG A 113 -5.09 -12.73 3.98
CA ARG A 113 -5.60 -12.73 2.61
C ARG A 113 -4.53 -13.08 1.57
N ILE A 114 -3.41 -12.36 1.56
CA ILE A 114 -2.36 -12.51 0.53
C ILE A 114 -1.91 -13.97 0.44
N ARG A 115 -1.72 -14.64 1.59
CA ARG A 115 -1.32 -16.04 1.65
C ARG A 115 -2.38 -17.00 1.08
N GLY A 116 -3.66 -16.78 1.38
CA GLY A 116 -4.75 -17.59 0.81
C GLY A 116 -4.89 -17.44 -0.72
N GLU A 117 -4.43 -16.32 -1.29
CA GLU A 117 -4.48 -16.05 -2.73
C GLU A 117 -3.40 -16.85 -3.47
N ILE A 118 -2.18 -16.87 -2.90
CA ILE A 118 -1.04 -17.65 -3.40
C ILE A 118 -1.41 -19.14 -3.47
N LEU A 119 -1.99 -19.70 -2.41
CA LEU A 119 -2.38 -21.12 -2.38
C LEU A 119 -3.44 -21.49 -3.44
N ARG A 120 -4.41 -20.60 -3.71
CA ARG A 120 -5.41 -20.81 -4.78
C ARG A 120 -4.79 -20.77 -6.17
N SER A 121 -3.80 -19.90 -6.40
CA SER A 121 -3.11 -19.82 -7.68
C SER A 121 -2.26 -21.07 -7.98
N ASP A 122 -1.75 -21.74 -6.94
CA ASP A 122 -0.98 -22.99 -7.09
C ASP A 122 -1.89 -24.20 -7.37
N THR A 123 -3.15 -24.19 -6.89
CA THR A 123 -4.12 -25.25 -7.18
C THR A 123 -4.67 -25.24 -8.61
N HIS A 124 -4.58 -24.12 -9.33
CA HIS A 124 -5.00 -24.02 -10.74
C HIS A 124 -3.87 -24.22 -11.75
N LYS A 125 -2.65 -24.53 -11.28
CA LYS A 125 -1.49 -24.87 -12.13
C LYS A 125 -1.15 -26.37 -12.14
N ARG A 126 -2.07 -27.24 -11.68
CA ARG A 126 -1.95 -28.70 -11.79
C ARG A 126 -3.01 -29.26 -12.71
#